data_AF-A0A5R2N9T7-F1
#
_entry.id   AF-A0A5R2N9T7-F1
#
_cell.length_a   1.000
_cell.length_b   1.000
_cell.length_c   1.000
_cell.angle_alpha   90.00
_cell.angle_beta   90.00
_cell.angle_gamma   90.00
#
_symmetry.space_group_name_H-M   'P 1'
#
loop_
_entity.id
_entity.type
_entity.pdbx_description
1 polymer ?
#
loop_
_entity_poly.entity_id
_entity_poly.type
_entity_poly.pdbx_seq_one_letter_code
_entity_poly.pdbx_strand_id
1 'polypeptide(L)'
;MHHTLTTHTGFRFEVRRAYPEDEPTLAEFFTHVTPDDLRFRFLGAVKEVSHERLVAMTRSDDAHIHNFLAFSTDGMLIAVATLASDAAE
;
A
#
# COMPACT_ATOMS: atom_id res chain seq x y z
N MET A 1 14.41 0.22 -5.63
CA MET A 1 15.26 -0.17 -4.48
C MET A 1 14.37 -0.73 -3.39
N HIS A 2 14.83 -1.78 -2.72
CA HIS A 2 14.09 -2.54 -1.72
C HIS A 2 14.88 -2.47 -0.41
N HIS A 3 14.19 -2.30 0.71
CA HIS A 3 14.79 -2.06 2.03
C HIS A 3 14.23 -3.08 3.02
N THR A 4 15.11 -3.84 3.64
CA THR A 4 14.73 -4.79 4.68
C THR A 4 14.56 -4.05 6.01
N LEU A 5 13.39 -4.16 6.62
CA LEU A 5 13.09 -3.63 7.94
C LEU A 5 12.83 -4.77 8.92
N THR A 6 12.94 -4.47 10.22
CA THR A 6 12.63 -5.41 11.29
C THR A 6 11.79 -4.71 12.34
N THR A 7 10.65 -5.30 12.71
CA THR A 7 9.79 -4.78 13.78
C THR A 7 10.45 -4.92 15.15
N HIS A 8 9.88 -4.29 16.17
CA HIS A 8 10.32 -4.48 17.56
C HIS A 8 10.19 -5.93 18.06
N THR A 9 9.35 -6.75 17.43
CA THR A 9 9.18 -8.18 17.73
C THR A 9 10.19 -9.07 16.99
N GLY A 10 11.04 -8.50 16.14
CA GLY A 10 12.00 -9.25 15.32
C GLY A 10 11.44 -9.74 13.99
N PHE A 11 10.19 -9.38 13.63
CA PHE A 11 9.62 -9.76 12.33
C PHE A 11 10.27 -8.96 11.19
N ARG A 12 10.84 -9.67 10.22
CA ARG A 12 11.59 -9.09 9.10
C ARG A 12 10.75 -9.08 7.82
N PHE A 13 10.80 -7.96 7.10
CA PHE A 13 10.05 -7.76 5.87
C PHE A 13 10.79 -6.79 4.93
N GLU A 14 10.43 -6.79 3.66
CA GLU A 14 11.01 -5.91 2.64
C GLU A 14 10.04 -4.80 2.28
N VAL A 15 10.55 -3.58 2.08
CA VAL A 15 9.76 -2.42 1.70
C VAL A 15 10.30 -1.84 0.40
N ARG A 16 9.40 -1.49 -0.52
CA ARG A 16 9.73 -0.73 -1.74
C ARG A 16 8.60 0.21 -2.13
N ARG A 17 8.88 1.11 -3.08
CA ARG A 17 7.83 1.89 -3.73
C ARG A 17 6.88 0.98 -4.50
N ALA A 18 5.62 1.39 -4.59
CA ALA A 18 4.64 0.79 -5.47
C ALA A 18 4.96 1.16 -6.93
N TYR A 19 4.66 0.23 -7.83
CA TYR A 19 4.73 0.38 -9.28
C TYR A 19 3.39 -0.04 -9.90
N PRO A 20 3.07 0.41 -11.13
CA PRO A 20 1.83 0.05 -11.81
C PRO A 20 1.58 -1.47 -11.87
N GLU A 21 2.64 -2.29 -12.03
CA GLU A 21 2.53 -3.74 -12.03
C GLU A 21 2.01 -4.37 -10.72
N ASP A 22 2.00 -3.62 -9.61
CA ASP A 22 1.56 -4.11 -8.31
C ASP A 22 0.03 -4.10 -8.14
N GLU A 23 -0.71 -3.53 -9.08
CA GLU A 23 -2.16 -3.38 -8.98
C GLU A 23 -2.88 -4.70 -8.65
N PRO A 24 -2.57 -5.85 -9.30
CA PRO A 24 -3.20 -7.12 -8.95
C PRO A 24 -2.86 -7.59 -7.54
N THR A 25 -1.64 -7.32 -7.08
CA THR A 25 -1.21 -7.67 -5.73
C THR A 25 -1.91 -6.81 -4.67
N LEU A 26 -2.14 -5.52 -4.93
CA LEU A 26 -2.95 -4.67 -4.06
C LEU A 26 -4.42 -5.13 -4.04
N ALA A 27 -4.98 -5.48 -5.21
CA ALA A 27 -6.34 -6.01 -5.30
C ALA A 27 -6.51 -7.22 -4.38
N GLU A 28 -5.61 -8.20 -4.51
CA GLU A 28 -5.60 -9.41 -3.69
C GLU A 28 -5.36 -9.12 -2.20
N PHE A 29 -4.50 -8.17 -1.87
CA PHE A 29 -4.31 -7.76 -0.49
C PHE A 29 -5.61 -7.24 0.13
N PHE A 30 -6.35 -6.38 -0.58
CA PHE A 30 -7.58 -5.79 -0.06
C PHE A 30 -8.76 -6.77 0.04
N THR A 31 -8.73 -7.93 -0.62
CA THR A 31 -9.73 -8.99 -0.39
C THR A 31 -9.60 -9.62 1.01
N HIS A 32 -8.42 -9.52 1.62
CA HIS A 32 -8.10 -10.07 2.94
C HIS A 32 -8.19 -9.02 4.07
N VAL A 33 -8.39 -7.74 3.75
CA VAL A 33 -8.53 -6.67 4.74
C VAL A 33 -9.97 -6.62 5.25
N THR A 34 -10.13 -6.45 6.57
CA THR A 34 -11.47 -6.43 7.16
C THR A 34 -12.25 -5.17 6.75
N PRO A 35 -13.59 -5.20 6.70
CA PRO A 35 -14.40 -4.02 6.39
C PRO A 35 -14.16 -2.85 7.35
N ASP A 36 -13.87 -3.13 8.63
CA ASP A 36 -13.54 -2.11 9.62
C ASP A 36 -12.23 -1.40 9.27
N ASP A 37 -11.19 -2.14 8.90
CA ASP A 37 -9.90 -1.59 8.48
C ASP A 37 -10.03 -0.79 7.18
N LEU A 38 -10.81 -1.27 6.20
CA LEU A 38 -11.12 -0.52 4.98
C LEU A 38 -11.83 0.80 5.32
N ARG A 39 -12.79 0.75 6.26
CA ARG A 39 -13.51 1.93 6.71
C ARG A 39 -12.58 2.94 7.37
N PHE A 40 -11.66 2.50 8.22
CA PHE A 40 -10.64 3.37 8.80
C PHE A 40 -9.72 3.97 7.73
N ARG A 41 -9.26 3.13 6.79
CA ARG A 41 -8.32 3.55 5.73
C ARG A 41 -8.88 4.58 4.77
N PHE A 42 -10.19 4.53 4.50
CA PHE A 42 -10.86 5.37 3.50
C PHE A 42 -11.90 6.33 4.09
N LEU A 43 -12.02 6.37 5.42
CA LEU A 43 -12.95 7.22 6.18
C LEU A 43 -14.41 7.12 5.67
N GLY A 44 -14.82 5.95 5.18
CA GLY A 44 -16.12 5.73 4.55
C GLY A 44 -16.47 4.25 4.43
N ALA A 45 -17.73 3.95 4.11
CA ALA A 45 -18.20 2.57 3.92
C ALA A 45 -17.69 2.00 2.58
N VAL A 46 -16.42 1.57 2.56
CA VAL A 46 -15.80 0.91 1.42
C VAL A 46 -15.93 -0.60 1.61
N LYS A 47 -16.80 -1.23 0.80
CA LYS A 47 -16.91 -2.71 0.75
C LYS A 47 -15.79 -3.34 -0.07
N GLU A 48 -15.43 -2.69 -1.18
CA GLU A 48 -14.40 -3.13 -2.11
C GLU A 48 -13.61 -1.92 -2.61
N VAL A 49 -12.31 -2.09 -2.78
CA VAL A 49 -11.44 -1.04 -3.32
C VAL A 49 -11.60 -1.05 -4.84
N SER A 50 -12.06 0.07 -5.41
CA SER A 50 -12.24 0.19 -6.86
C SER A 50 -10.92 0.13 -7.62
N HIS A 51 -10.96 -0.35 -8.86
CA HIS A 51 -9.83 -0.34 -9.79
C HIS A 51 -9.15 1.03 -9.85
N GLU A 52 -9.92 2.12 -9.97
CA GLU A 52 -9.38 3.48 -9.99
C GLU A 52 -8.53 3.84 -8.76
N ARG A 53 -8.91 3.34 -7.57
CA ARG A 53 -8.13 3.54 -6.34
C ARG A 53 -6.86 2.71 -6.34
N LEU A 54 -6.91 1.47 -6.83
CA LEU A 54 -5.72 0.63 -6.95
C LEU A 54 -4.70 1.25 -7.90
N VAL A 55 -5.17 1.78 -9.03
CA VAL A 55 -4.34 2.53 -9.98
C VAL A 55 -3.75 3.77 -9.30
N ALA A 56 -4.55 4.56 -8.57
CA ALA A 56 -4.04 5.72 -7.84
C ALA A 56 -2.97 5.36 -6.78
N MET A 57 -3.05 4.16 -6.19
CA MET A 57 -2.08 3.68 -5.19
C MET A 57 -0.80 3.10 -5.81
N THR A 58 -0.80 2.78 -7.10
CA THR A 58 0.37 2.20 -7.80
C THR A 58 1.04 3.18 -8.76
N ARG A 59 0.38 4.32 -9.00
CA ARG A 59 0.91 5.44 -9.76
C ARG A 59 2.13 6.07 -9.10
N SER A 60 3.07 6.46 -9.96
CA SER A 60 4.35 7.10 -9.59
C SER A 60 4.57 8.43 -10.32
N ASP A 61 3.53 8.94 -10.97
CA ASP A 61 3.53 10.19 -11.76
C ASP A 61 3.28 11.44 -10.92
N ASP A 62 2.88 11.28 -9.66
CA ASP A 62 2.73 12.37 -8.70
C ASP A 62 3.97 12.44 -7.77
N ALA A 63 4.67 13.57 -7.79
CA ALA A 63 5.85 13.79 -6.94
C ALA A 63 5.52 14.00 -5.46
N HIS A 64 4.26 14.31 -5.14
CA HIS A 64 3.78 14.60 -3.80
C HIS A 64 3.14 13.40 -3.13
N ILE A 65 2.71 12.40 -3.90
CA ILE A 65 2.08 11.18 -3.41
C ILE A 65 3.00 9.98 -3.67
N HIS A 66 3.52 9.38 -2.61
CA HIS A 66 4.35 8.19 -2.66
C HIS A 66 3.66 7.03 -1.94
N ASN A 67 3.48 5.92 -2.65
CA ASN A 67 2.99 4.68 -2.06
C ASN A 67 4.13 3.69 -1.86
N PHE A 68 4.11 3.01 -0.72
CA PHE A 68 5.07 1.99 -0.32
C PHE A 68 4.35 0.68 -0.02
N LEU A 69 4.97 -0.41 -0.45
CA LEU A 69 4.49 -1.77 -0.26
C LEU A 69 5.49 -2.52 0.61
N ALA A 70 4.96 -3.25 1.59
CA ALA A 70 5.72 -4.12 2.47
C ALA A 70 5.44 -5.59 2.13
N PHE A 71 6.48 -6.37 1.91
CA PHE A 71 6.41 -7.78 1.56
C PHE A 71 7.03 -8.63 2.67
N SER A 72 6.39 -9.76 2.99
CA SER A 72 7.01 -10.79 3.82
C SER A 72 8.24 -11.39 3.10
N THR A 73 9.04 -12.15 3.82
CA THR A 73 10.17 -12.91 3.24
C THR A 73 9.75 -13.91 2.17
N ASP A 74 8.46 -14.29 2.16
CA ASP A 74 7.87 -15.22 1.20
C ASP A 74 7.22 -14.50 0.00
N GLY A 75 7.35 -13.17 -0.07
CA GLY A 75 6.85 -12.35 -1.18
C GLY A 75 5.37 -11.96 -1.08
N MET A 76 4.71 -12.21 0.06
CA MET A 76 3.31 -11.81 0.27
C MET A 76 3.24 -10.32 0.67
N LEU A 77 2.36 -9.54 0.04
CA LEU A 77 2.07 -8.17 0.46
C LEU A 77 1.39 -8.18 1.83
N ILE A 78 1.98 -7.49 2.80
CA ILE A 78 1.52 -7.47 4.19
C ILE A 78 1.08 -6.08 4.67
N ALA A 79 1.50 -5.00 3.98
CA ALA A 79 1.06 -3.65 4.28
C ALA A 79 1.23 -2.70 3.09
N VAL A 80 0.41 -1.65 3.07
CA VAL A 80 0.50 -0.53 2.15
C VAL A 80 0.50 0.78 2.92
N ALA A 81 1.43 1.68 2.60
CA ALA A 81 1.53 3.00 3.20
C ALA A 81 1.54 4.09 2.14
N THR A 82 0.85 5.20 2.40
CA THR A 82 0.81 6.38 1.53
C THR A 82 1.43 7.55 2.28
N LEU A 83 2.42 8.19 1.67
CA LEU A 83 2.95 9.48 2.05
C LEU A 83 2.43 10.51 1.06
N ALA A 84 1.58 11.42 1.52
CA ALA A 84 1.10 12.55 0.73
C ALA A 84 1.64 13.84 1.34
N SER A 85 2.09 14.76 0.50
CA SER A 85 2.59 16.07 0.87
C SER A 85 1.81 17.14 0.11
N ASP A 86 1.65 18.33 0.66
CA ASP A 86 1.14 19.45 -0.13
C ASP A 86 2.20 19.91 -1.14
N ALA A 87 1.74 20.56 -2.22
CA ALA A 87 2.63 21.35 -3.06
C ALA A 87 3.19 22.50 -2.21
N ALA A 88 4.50 22.71 -2.26
CA ALA A 88 5.08 23.89 -1.66
C ALA A 88 4.52 25.12 -2.40
N GLU A 89 3.86 26.03 -1.66
CA GLU A 89 3.50 27.37 -2.16
C GLU A 89 4.74 28.21 -2.49
#